data_AF-A0A9D9WX14-F1
#
_entry.id   AF-A0A9D9WX14-F1
#
_cell.length_a   1.000
_cell.length_b   1.000
_cell.length_c   1.000
_cell.angle_alpha   90.00
_cell.angle_beta   90.00
_cell.angle_gamma   90.00
#
_symmetry.space_group_name_H-M   'P 1'
#
loop_
_entity.id
_entity.type
_entity.pdbx_description
1 polymer ?
#
loop_
_entity_poly.entity_id
_entity_poly.type
_entity_poly.pdbx_seq_one_letter_code
_entity_poly.pdbx_strand_id
1 'polypeptide(L)'
;MLPAVLLAAGAMPAQAATLSGSYTADDNLKIYLSTDLTASIDELIDHKTSSWGTTESFSGFALTPGQSAYLLVEAINFTGPAMFAGNFEIAGDGFGFANGSITLLTDTLHWTVGETSFAAATATPVSLGANGPGLQIWGQRPSIDPGAEAIWAYYADWSAGRGGSAYFVTQITAVPEPAASGMFAAGLAVLGLALGRTRRC
;
A
#
# COMPACT_ATOMS: atom_id res chain seq x y z
N MET A 1 -29.46 -15.47 47.11
CA MET A 1 -29.58 -14.68 45.86
C MET A 1 -28.17 -14.52 45.30
N LEU A 2 -27.84 -15.20 44.19
CA LEU A 2 -26.52 -15.08 43.55
C LEU A 2 -26.54 -13.89 42.56
N PRO A 3 -25.51 -13.01 42.55
CA PRO A 3 -25.43 -11.95 41.58
C PRO A 3 -24.99 -12.50 40.21
N ALA A 4 -25.75 -12.19 39.16
CA ALA A 4 -25.34 -12.43 37.79
C ALA A 4 -24.34 -11.32 37.40
N VAL A 5 -23.07 -11.69 37.19
CA VAL A 5 -22.06 -10.80 36.63
C VAL A 5 -22.23 -10.82 35.10
N LEU A 6 -22.71 -9.72 34.54
CA LEU A 6 -22.81 -9.50 33.10
C LEU A 6 -21.43 -9.03 32.60
N LEU A 7 -20.67 -9.91 31.95
CA LEU A 7 -19.46 -9.54 31.21
C LEU A 7 -19.88 -8.88 29.90
N ALA A 8 -19.87 -7.55 29.87
CA ALA A 8 -19.98 -6.80 28.62
C ALA A 8 -18.71 -7.02 27.80
N ALA A 9 -18.80 -7.82 26.74
CA ALA A 9 -17.76 -7.88 25.71
C ALA A 9 -17.79 -6.55 24.95
N GLY A 10 -16.89 -5.64 25.29
CA GLY A 10 -16.70 -4.41 24.53
C GLY A 10 -16.16 -4.77 23.15
N ALA A 11 -16.96 -4.57 22.10
CA ALA A 11 -16.45 -4.50 20.75
C ALA A 11 -15.57 -3.24 20.68
N MET A 12 -14.25 -3.43 20.60
CA MET A 12 -13.37 -2.32 20.24
C MET A 12 -13.76 -1.88 18.83
N PRO A 13 -14.01 -0.58 18.58
CA PRO A 13 -14.25 -0.12 17.22
C PRO A 13 -12.99 -0.44 16.41
N ALA A 14 -13.13 -1.24 15.35
CA ALA A 14 -12.06 -1.41 14.39
C ALA A 14 -11.72 -0.03 13.82
N GLN A 15 -10.50 0.44 14.07
CA GLN A 15 -10.04 1.70 13.50
C GLN A 15 -9.98 1.53 11.99
N ALA A 16 -10.65 2.40 11.24
CA ALA A 16 -10.60 2.36 9.78
C ALA A 16 -9.14 2.49 9.34
N ALA A 17 -8.65 1.49 8.60
CA ALA A 17 -7.30 1.51 8.09
C ALA A 17 -7.14 2.62 7.04
N THR A 18 -6.02 3.31 7.07
CA THR A 18 -5.73 4.40 6.12
C THR A 18 -4.36 4.23 5.48
N LEU A 19 -4.27 4.64 4.21
CA LEU A 19 -3.06 4.66 3.42
C LEU A 19 -2.49 6.08 3.38
N SER A 20 -1.16 6.17 3.53
CA SER A 20 -0.38 7.40 3.35
C SER A 20 0.90 7.09 2.58
N GLY A 21 1.53 8.10 2.00
CA GLY A 21 2.82 7.91 1.33
C GLY A 21 3.54 9.22 1.02
N SER A 22 4.87 9.11 0.91
CA SER A 22 5.77 10.14 0.40
C SER A 22 6.46 9.62 -0.84
N TYR A 23 6.47 10.40 -1.92
CA TYR A 23 6.92 9.90 -3.21
C TYR A 23 7.47 11.02 -4.10
N THR A 24 8.19 10.60 -5.15
CA THR A 24 8.62 11.47 -6.23
C THR A 24 8.76 10.66 -7.52
N ALA A 25 8.74 11.37 -8.63
CA ALA A 25 9.06 10.84 -9.95
C ALA A 25 9.80 11.90 -10.77
N ASP A 26 10.53 11.43 -11.77
CA ASP A 26 11.12 12.23 -12.84
C ASP A 26 10.41 11.84 -14.15
N ASP A 27 9.39 12.57 -14.62
CA ASP A 27 8.96 13.92 -14.20
C ASP A 27 7.71 13.93 -13.33
N ASN A 28 6.59 13.40 -13.84
CA ASN A 28 5.26 13.48 -13.24
C ASN A 28 4.80 12.11 -12.77
N LEU A 29 3.75 12.09 -11.94
CA LEU A 29 3.20 10.83 -11.45
C LEU A 29 1.74 10.97 -11.02
N LYS A 30 0.96 9.91 -11.24
CA LYS A 30 -0.39 9.74 -10.68
C LYS A 30 -0.45 8.48 -9.82
N ILE A 31 -1.14 8.56 -8.69
CA ILE A 31 -1.37 7.42 -7.81
C ILE A 31 -2.86 7.11 -7.76
N TYR A 32 -3.18 5.84 -7.88
CA TYR A 32 -4.54 5.33 -7.77
C TYR A 32 -4.61 4.24 -6.69
N LEU A 33 -5.78 4.14 -6.08
CA LEU A 33 -6.15 3.03 -5.22
C LEU A 33 -7.36 2.33 -5.86
N SER A 34 -7.13 1.15 -6.45
CA SER A 34 -8.16 0.44 -7.23
C SER A 34 -8.30 -1.01 -6.79
N THR A 35 -9.45 -1.60 -7.07
CA THR A 35 -9.70 -3.04 -6.84
C THR A 35 -9.36 -3.90 -8.05
N ASP A 36 -9.01 -3.29 -9.17
CA ASP A 36 -8.54 -3.96 -10.39
C ASP A 36 -7.34 -3.22 -11.01
N LEU A 37 -6.90 -3.67 -12.19
CA LEU A 37 -5.73 -3.12 -12.90
C LEU A 37 -6.11 -2.20 -14.07
N THR A 38 -7.33 -1.66 -14.07
CA THR A 38 -7.82 -0.77 -15.13
C THR A 38 -8.09 0.67 -14.68
N ALA A 39 -7.96 0.93 -13.37
CA ALA A 39 -8.03 2.23 -12.68
C ALA A 39 -8.62 3.41 -13.46
N SER A 40 -9.74 3.89 -12.97
CA SER A 40 -10.45 5.07 -13.47
C SER A 40 -10.01 6.35 -12.75
N ILE A 41 -10.45 7.51 -13.27
CA ILE A 41 -10.15 8.81 -12.67
C ILE A 41 -10.75 8.98 -11.26
N ASP A 42 -11.86 8.29 -10.97
CA ASP A 42 -12.53 8.34 -9.67
C ASP A 42 -11.72 7.63 -8.57
N GLU A 43 -10.73 6.82 -8.96
CA GLU A 43 -9.82 6.09 -8.07
C GLU A 43 -8.47 6.82 -7.89
N LEU A 44 -8.30 8.00 -8.51
CA LEU A 44 -7.11 8.84 -8.37
C LEU A 44 -7.03 9.40 -6.95
N ILE A 45 -5.94 9.07 -6.24
CA ILE A 45 -5.69 9.56 -4.88
C ILE A 45 -4.77 10.78 -4.86
N ASP A 46 -3.80 10.84 -5.78
CA ASP A 46 -2.87 11.97 -5.86
C ASP A 46 -2.28 12.15 -7.27
N HIS A 47 -1.83 13.36 -7.59
CA HIS A 47 -1.26 13.71 -8.89
C HIS A 47 -0.15 14.77 -8.78
N LYS A 48 1.09 14.29 -8.92
CA LYS A 48 2.29 15.11 -9.10
C LYS A 48 2.36 15.64 -10.52
N THR A 49 2.20 16.95 -10.65
CA THR A 49 2.33 17.70 -11.91
C THR A 49 3.63 18.49 -12.03
N SER A 50 4.41 18.54 -10.94
CA SER A 50 5.70 19.22 -10.91
C SER A 50 6.79 18.38 -11.59
N SER A 51 7.77 19.03 -12.22
CA SER A 51 8.95 18.37 -12.80
C SER A 51 9.85 17.75 -11.72
N TRP A 52 11.03 17.26 -12.12
CA TRP A 52 12.03 16.81 -11.16
C TRP A 52 12.29 17.78 -10.00
N GLY A 53 12.54 17.23 -8.81
CA GLY A 53 13.03 17.98 -7.65
C GLY A 53 12.06 18.10 -6.49
N THR A 54 10.76 17.86 -6.70
CA THR A 54 9.73 17.92 -5.65
C THR A 54 9.41 16.53 -5.11
N THR A 55 9.32 16.41 -3.79
CA THR A 55 8.71 15.26 -3.12
C THR A 55 7.30 15.66 -2.69
N GLU A 56 6.33 14.82 -3.02
CA GLU A 56 4.93 15.03 -2.67
C GLU A 56 4.48 13.93 -1.70
N SER A 57 3.34 14.14 -1.06
CA SER A 57 2.81 13.21 -0.08
C SER A 57 1.30 13.32 0.03
N PHE A 58 0.67 12.18 0.27
CA PHE A 58 -0.74 12.08 0.62
C PHE A 58 -0.90 11.37 1.96
N SER A 59 -2.03 11.57 2.63
CA SER A 59 -2.32 10.87 3.88
C SER A 59 -3.81 10.66 4.12
N GLY A 60 -4.12 9.62 4.91
CA GLY A 60 -5.47 9.40 5.42
C GLY A 60 -6.46 8.79 4.41
N PHE A 61 -6.00 8.19 3.32
CA PHE A 61 -6.89 7.56 2.34
C PHE A 61 -7.48 6.27 2.90
N ALA A 62 -8.80 6.21 3.06
CA ALA A 62 -9.46 5.09 3.70
C ALA A 62 -9.36 3.80 2.87
N LEU A 63 -9.00 2.70 3.52
CA LEU A 63 -9.08 1.35 2.97
C LEU A 63 -10.43 0.71 3.36
N THR A 64 -11.07 0.04 2.42
CA THR A 64 -12.39 -0.59 2.64
C THR A 64 -12.22 -1.94 3.32
N PRO A 65 -12.68 -2.12 4.58
CA PRO A 65 -12.45 -3.35 5.33
C PRO A 65 -12.83 -4.63 4.58
N GLY A 66 -11.94 -5.62 4.59
CA GLY A 66 -12.18 -6.92 3.93
C GLY A 66 -12.04 -6.91 2.41
N GLN A 67 -11.74 -5.77 1.78
CA GLN A 67 -11.56 -5.64 0.33
C GLN A 67 -10.10 -5.38 -0.01
N SER A 68 -9.43 -6.35 -0.64
CA SER A 68 -8.08 -6.14 -1.17
C SER A 68 -8.09 -5.13 -2.32
N ALA A 69 -6.99 -4.43 -2.50
CA ALA A 69 -6.81 -3.39 -3.51
C ALA A 69 -5.38 -3.44 -4.09
N TYR A 70 -5.14 -2.59 -5.08
CA TYR A 70 -3.84 -2.32 -5.66
C TYR A 70 -3.50 -0.85 -5.44
N LEU A 71 -2.26 -0.61 -5.06
CA LEU A 71 -1.64 0.69 -5.19
C LEU A 71 -1.00 0.76 -6.58
N LEU A 72 -1.51 1.67 -7.41
CA LEU A 72 -1.16 1.78 -8.82
C LEU A 72 -0.52 3.13 -9.06
N VAL A 73 0.62 3.14 -9.75
CA VAL A 73 1.39 4.36 -9.98
C VAL A 73 1.69 4.50 -11.47
N GLU A 74 1.11 5.51 -12.12
CA GLU A 74 1.52 5.92 -13.47
C GLU A 74 2.59 7.00 -13.32
N ALA A 75 3.86 6.64 -13.47
CA ALA A 75 4.95 7.61 -13.54
C ALA A 75 5.21 7.99 -15.00
N ILE A 76 5.39 9.28 -15.27
CA ILE A 76 5.43 9.85 -16.61
C ILE A 76 6.76 10.60 -16.76
N ASN A 77 7.59 10.15 -17.68
CA ASN A 77 8.80 10.85 -18.07
C ASN A 77 8.53 11.64 -19.36
N PHE A 78 8.89 12.93 -19.40
CA PHE A 78 8.80 13.69 -20.64
C PHE A 78 10.03 13.47 -21.53
N THR A 79 11.23 13.40 -20.93
CA THR A 79 12.49 13.20 -21.66
C THR A 79 13.65 12.91 -20.69
N GLY A 80 14.71 12.28 -21.19
CA GLY A 80 15.93 12.09 -20.40
C GLY A 80 15.73 11.03 -19.31
N PRO A 81 16.48 11.10 -18.20
CA PRO A 81 16.44 10.07 -17.18
C PRO A 81 15.06 9.99 -16.51
N ALA A 82 14.69 8.80 -16.04
CA ALA A 82 13.38 8.56 -15.43
C ALA A 82 13.49 7.69 -14.20
N MET A 83 12.67 7.98 -13.20
CA MET A 83 12.54 7.11 -12.03
C MET A 83 11.25 7.39 -11.25
N PHE A 84 10.88 6.42 -10.42
CA PHE A 84 9.89 6.54 -9.36
C PHE A 84 10.51 6.07 -8.04
N ALA A 85 10.35 6.85 -6.98
CA ALA A 85 10.79 6.48 -5.63
C ALA A 85 9.74 6.92 -4.60
N GLY A 86 9.58 6.15 -3.54
CA GLY A 86 8.66 6.46 -2.47
C GLY A 86 8.64 5.43 -1.33
N ASN A 87 7.93 5.82 -0.27
CA ASN A 87 7.59 4.99 0.88
C ASN A 87 6.11 5.17 1.22
N PHE A 88 5.47 4.08 1.59
CA PHE A 88 4.03 4.00 1.85
C PHE A 88 3.79 3.34 3.21
N GLU A 89 2.74 3.77 3.88
CA GLU A 89 2.36 3.28 5.21
C GLU A 89 0.85 3.06 5.29
N ILE A 90 0.47 1.96 5.92
CA ILE A 90 -0.89 1.67 6.34
C ILE A 90 -0.97 1.88 7.86
N ALA A 91 -1.83 2.78 8.30
CA ALA A 91 -2.21 2.90 9.70
C ALA A 91 -3.49 2.09 9.97
N GLY A 92 -3.59 1.49 11.16
CA GLY A 92 -4.70 0.60 11.53
C GLY A 92 -4.41 -0.87 11.25
N ASP A 93 -5.43 -1.71 11.40
CA ASP A 93 -5.32 -3.17 11.28
C ASP A 93 -6.09 -3.71 10.06
N GLY A 94 -5.88 -4.99 9.72
CA GLY A 94 -6.67 -5.70 8.71
C GLY A 94 -6.14 -5.60 7.28
N PHE A 95 -4.97 -5.01 7.07
CA PHE A 95 -4.31 -4.94 5.77
C PHE A 95 -2.80 -5.13 5.87
N GLY A 96 -2.19 -5.55 4.76
CA GLY A 96 -0.74 -5.54 4.58
C GLY A 96 -0.38 -5.35 3.11
N PHE A 97 0.78 -4.74 2.86
CA PHE A 97 1.36 -4.65 1.53
C PHE A 97 1.87 -6.00 1.02
N ALA A 98 2.28 -6.07 -0.24
CA ALA A 98 2.82 -7.26 -0.89
C ALA A 98 4.07 -7.85 -0.18
N ASN A 99 4.78 -7.06 0.62
CA ASN A 99 5.89 -7.51 1.46
C ASN A 99 5.45 -8.12 2.81
N GLY A 100 4.15 -8.19 3.08
CA GLY A 100 3.60 -8.69 4.34
C GLY A 100 3.69 -7.71 5.52
N SER A 101 4.07 -6.46 5.28
CA SER A 101 4.21 -5.40 6.29
C SER A 101 3.14 -4.32 6.13
N ILE A 102 3.07 -3.41 7.11
CA ILE A 102 2.28 -2.17 7.05
C ILE A 102 3.08 -0.99 6.47
N THR A 103 4.34 -1.21 6.13
CA THR A 103 5.19 -0.25 5.42
C THR A 103 5.71 -0.89 4.15
N LEU A 104 5.77 -0.10 3.07
CA LEU A 104 6.32 -0.55 1.79
C LEU A 104 7.23 0.53 1.23
N LEU A 105 8.43 0.13 0.85
CA LEU A 105 9.35 0.96 0.08
C LEU A 105 9.22 0.61 -1.40
N THR A 106 9.60 1.56 -2.24
CA THR A 106 9.93 1.25 -3.63
C THR A 106 11.14 0.32 -3.65
N ASP A 107 10.98 -0.82 -4.31
CA ASP A 107 11.99 -1.88 -4.44
C ASP A 107 11.70 -2.74 -5.68
N THR A 108 12.61 -3.67 -5.97
CA THR A 108 12.49 -4.57 -7.12
C THR A 108 11.80 -5.91 -6.83
N LEU A 109 11.29 -6.13 -5.61
CA LEU A 109 10.73 -7.42 -5.19
C LEU A 109 9.20 -7.39 -5.05
N HIS A 110 8.65 -6.26 -4.63
CA HIS A 110 7.24 -6.11 -4.27
C HIS A 110 6.48 -5.20 -5.23
N TRP A 111 7.17 -4.72 -6.26
CA TRP A 111 6.61 -3.94 -7.36
C TRP A 111 6.75 -4.69 -8.67
N THR A 112 5.73 -4.57 -9.51
CA THR A 112 5.78 -4.95 -10.92
C THR A 112 5.62 -3.70 -11.77
N VAL A 113 6.08 -3.74 -13.01
CA VAL A 113 6.05 -2.60 -13.94
C VAL A 113 5.70 -3.02 -15.37
N GLY A 114 5.05 -2.12 -16.10
CA GLY A 114 4.82 -2.21 -17.54
C GLY A 114 4.89 -0.84 -18.20
N GLU A 115 5.11 -0.79 -19.51
CA GLU A 115 5.22 0.50 -20.25
C GLU A 115 3.92 0.91 -20.97
N THR A 116 2.85 0.11 -20.86
CA THR A 116 1.61 0.33 -21.63
C THR A 116 0.35 0.47 -20.78
N SER A 117 0.23 -0.28 -19.69
CA SER A 117 -0.88 -0.18 -18.73
C SER A 117 -0.56 -0.92 -17.44
N PHE A 118 -1.35 -0.70 -16.39
CA PHE A 118 -1.28 -1.49 -15.14
C PHE A 118 -1.56 -2.98 -15.38
N ALA A 119 -2.53 -3.32 -16.23
CA ALA A 119 -2.83 -4.71 -16.56
C ALA A 119 -1.69 -5.44 -17.30
N ALA A 120 -0.79 -4.68 -17.96
CA ALA A 120 0.40 -5.22 -18.61
C ALA A 120 1.65 -5.24 -17.70
N ALA A 121 1.54 -4.72 -16.47
CA ALA A 121 2.65 -4.63 -15.53
C ALA A 121 3.02 -6.01 -14.96
N THR A 122 3.87 -6.72 -15.70
CA THR A 122 4.27 -8.10 -15.39
C THR A 122 5.79 -8.24 -15.26
N ALA A 123 6.55 -7.20 -15.60
CA ALA A 123 8.00 -7.19 -15.48
C ALA A 123 8.43 -6.77 -14.08
N THR A 124 9.61 -7.23 -13.67
CA THR A 124 10.33 -6.72 -12.51
C THR A 124 10.98 -5.38 -12.87
N PRO A 125 10.79 -4.30 -12.10
CA PRO A 125 11.49 -3.06 -12.36
C PRO A 125 12.99 -3.20 -12.09
N VAL A 126 13.78 -2.31 -12.66
CA VAL A 126 15.20 -2.19 -12.34
C VAL A 126 15.41 -1.16 -11.25
N SER A 127 16.37 -1.40 -10.37
CA SER A 127 16.85 -0.41 -9.39
C SER A 127 17.91 0.49 -10.04
N LEU A 128 17.73 1.79 -9.87
CA LEU A 128 18.65 2.87 -10.25
C LEU A 128 19.45 3.37 -9.04
N GLY A 129 19.27 2.72 -7.88
CA GLY A 129 19.95 3.00 -6.63
C GLY A 129 19.01 3.40 -5.49
N ALA A 130 19.49 3.21 -4.27
CA ALA A 130 18.79 3.60 -3.05
C ALA A 130 18.86 5.11 -2.80
N ASN A 131 17.85 5.64 -2.13
CA ASN A 131 17.72 7.05 -1.82
C ASN A 131 18.84 7.58 -0.91
N GLY A 132 19.30 6.77 0.05
CA GLY A 132 20.49 7.03 0.85
C GLY A 132 21.72 6.29 0.31
N PRO A 133 22.90 6.95 0.20
CA PRO A 133 23.22 8.33 0.56
C PRO A 133 22.82 9.37 -0.51
N GLY A 134 22.25 8.94 -1.63
CA GLY A 134 21.73 9.80 -2.67
C GLY A 134 21.39 9.02 -3.92
N LEU A 135 20.20 9.23 -4.48
CA LEU A 135 19.85 8.73 -5.80
C LEU A 135 20.82 9.31 -6.83
N GLN A 136 21.62 8.48 -7.49
CA GLN A 136 22.78 8.86 -8.32
C GLN A 136 22.71 10.29 -8.93
N ILE A 137 21.93 10.45 -10.01
CA ILE A 137 21.85 11.70 -10.80
C ILE A 137 20.76 12.66 -10.30
N TRP A 138 20.03 12.24 -9.27
CA TRP A 138 18.79 12.84 -8.78
C TRP A 138 19.00 13.53 -7.42
N GLY A 139 19.99 13.11 -6.64
CA GLY A 139 20.21 13.54 -5.26
C GLY A 139 19.25 12.88 -4.27
N GLN A 140 19.60 12.98 -2.98
CA GLN A 140 18.81 12.43 -1.88
C GLN A 140 17.49 13.17 -1.71
N ARG A 141 16.44 12.42 -1.33
CA ARG A 141 15.09 12.90 -1.01
C ARG A 141 14.86 12.74 0.50
N PRO A 142 14.99 13.81 1.32
CA PRO A 142 14.93 13.68 2.78
C PRO A 142 13.57 13.21 3.33
N SER A 143 12.49 13.46 2.61
CA SER A 143 11.14 13.04 2.97
C SER A 143 10.78 11.62 2.51
N ILE A 144 11.73 10.92 1.87
CA ILE A 144 11.61 9.51 1.46
C ILE A 144 12.62 8.69 2.28
N ASP A 145 12.22 7.48 2.68
CA ASP A 145 13.11 6.57 3.42
C ASP A 145 14.45 6.35 2.68
N PRO A 146 15.60 6.36 3.38
CA PRO A 146 16.91 6.16 2.74
C PRO A 146 17.07 4.77 2.08
N GLY A 147 16.31 3.76 2.48
CA GLY A 147 16.30 2.44 1.89
C GLY A 147 15.44 2.31 0.63
N ALA A 148 14.61 3.29 0.30
CA ALA A 148 13.76 3.26 -0.89
C ALA A 148 14.61 3.31 -2.17
N GLU A 149 14.33 2.44 -3.13
CA GLU A 149 15.02 2.40 -4.41
C GLU A 149 14.31 3.29 -5.45
N ALA A 150 15.07 4.06 -6.21
CA ALA A 150 14.56 4.59 -7.48
C ALA A 150 14.38 3.43 -8.45
N ILE A 151 13.15 3.16 -8.83
CA ILE A 151 12.79 2.05 -9.71
C ILE A 151 12.25 2.55 -11.05
N TRP A 152 12.51 1.79 -12.12
CA TRP A 152 11.96 2.06 -13.45
C TRP A 152 11.76 0.79 -14.29
N ALA A 153 11.09 0.90 -15.43
CA ALA A 153 10.84 -0.22 -16.35
C ALA A 153 12.12 -0.74 -17.05
N TYR A 154 13.16 0.09 -17.11
CA TYR A 154 14.47 -0.19 -17.70
C TYR A 154 15.50 0.77 -17.08
N TYR A 155 16.79 0.59 -17.34
CA TYR A 155 17.83 1.50 -16.83
C TYR A 155 17.74 2.88 -17.51
N ALA A 156 16.86 3.74 -17.00
CA ALA A 156 16.55 5.06 -17.57
C ALA A 156 17.47 6.15 -17.03
N ASP A 157 18.77 6.04 -17.31
CA ASP A 157 19.75 7.09 -17.03
C ASP A 157 19.86 8.10 -18.18
N TRP A 158 20.83 9.02 -18.12
CA TRP A 158 21.08 10.00 -19.18
C TRP A 158 21.38 9.41 -20.56
N SER A 159 21.81 8.15 -20.65
CA SER A 159 22.20 7.51 -21.90
C SER A 159 21.05 6.75 -22.57
N ALA A 160 20.07 6.29 -21.79
CA ALA A 160 19.00 5.41 -22.26
C ALA A 160 17.58 5.91 -21.93
N GLY A 161 17.45 6.90 -21.07
CA GLY A 161 16.19 7.51 -20.68
C GLY A 161 15.46 8.15 -21.87
N ARG A 162 14.15 7.89 -21.97
CA ARG A 162 13.26 8.39 -23.01
C ARG A 162 11.88 8.71 -22.44
N GLY A 163 11.18 9.61 -23.13
CA GLY A 163 9.80 9.96 -22.77
C GLY A 163 8.85 8.77 -22.89
N GLY A 164 7.88 8.70 -21.98
CA GLY A 164 6.91 7.61 -21.87
C GLY A 164 6.42 7.41 -20.44
N SER A 165 5.45 6.51 -20.28
CA SER A 165 4.91 6.15 -18.97
C SER A 165 5.45 4.80 -18.50
N ALA A 166 5.65 4.67 -17.19
CA ALA A 166 5.83 3.41 -16.49
C ALA A 166 4.67 3.21 -15.50
N TYR A 167 4.02 2.06 -15.61
CA TYR A 167 2.85 1.67 -14.82
C TYR A 167 3.30 0.68 -13.76
N PHE A 168 3.43 1.12 -12.52
CA PHE A 168 3.83 0.28 -11.40
C PHE A 168 2.63 -0.22 -10.62
N VAL A 169 2.72 -1.47 -10.15
CA VAL A 169 1.65 -2.16 -9.43
C VAL A 169 2.23 -2.86 -8.21
N THR A 170 1.58 -2.66 -7.07
CA THR A 170 1.77 -3.46 -5.86
C THR A 170 0.42 -3.76 -5.20
N GLN A 171 0.33 -4.90 -4.53
CA GLN A 171 -0.91 -5.37 -3.91
C GLN A 171 -1.01 -4.91 -2.46
N ILE A 172 -2.21 -4.50 -2.05
CA ILE A 172 -2.64 -4.32 -0.66
C ILE A 172 -3.65 -5.43 -0.36
N THR A 173 -3.28 -6.34 0.51
CA THR A 173 -4.09 -7.51 0.85
C THR A 173 -4.88 -7.24 2.12
N ALA A 174 -6.20 -7.40 2.06
CA ALA A 174 -7.02 -7.45 3.26
C ALA A 174 -6.73 -8.75 4.03
N VAL A 175 -6.36 -8.64 5.29
CA VAL A 175 -6.07 -9.77 6.17
C VAL A 175 -7.34 -10.09 6.96
N PRO A 176 -7.85 -11.33 6.94
CA PRO A 176 -8.98 -11.73 7.77
C PRO A 176 -8.66 -11.47 9.25
N GLU A 177 -9.56 -10.80 9.98
CA GLU A 177 -9.33 -10.48 11.40
C GLU A 177 -9.03 -11.75 12.22
N PRO A 178 -7.85 -11.84 12.88
CA PRO A 178 -7.46 -13.07 13.58
C PRO A 178 -8.25 -13.38 14.87
N ALA A 179 -9.11 -12.49 15.39
CA ALA A 179 -9.60 -12.63 16.77
C ALA A 179 -11.14 -12.63 16.95
N ALA A 180 -11.90 -11.92 16.12
CA ALA A 180 -13.34 -11.78 16.33
C ALA A 180 -14.10 -13.12 16.19
N SER A 181 -13.76 -13.92 15.17
CA SER A 181 -14.40 -15.22 14.93
C SER A 181 -14.06 -16.25 16.01
N GLY A 182 -12.80 -16.27 16.48
CA GLY A 182 -12.35 -17.17 17.53
C GLY A 182 -12.97 -16.84 18.89
N MET A 183 -13.05 -15.55 19.25
CA MET A 183 -13.69 -15.11 20.49
C MET A 183 -15.21 -15.27 20.47
N PHE A 184 -15.86 -15.04 19.32
CA PHE A 184 -17.30 -15.28 19.15
C PHE A 184 -17.63 -16.76 19.27
N ALA A 185 -16.86 -17.64 18.64
CA ALA A 185 -17.02 -19.09 18.77
C ALA A 185 -16.77 -19.59 20.21
N ALA A 186 -15.72 -19.07 20.87
CA ALA A 186 -15.45 -19.38 22.28
C ALA A 186 -16.58 -18.88 23.19
N GLY A 187 -17.10 -17.67 22.95
CA GLY A 187 -18.25 -17.11 23.67
C GLY A 187 -19.51 -17.95 23.54
N LEU A 188 -19.84 -18.40 22.32
CA LEU A 188 -20.97 -19.30 22.06
C LEU A 188 -20.79 -20.67 22.73
N ALA A 189 -19.58 -21.23 22.73
CA ALA A 189 -19.29 -22.50 23.39
C ALA A 189 -19.50 -22.42 24.91
N VAL A 190 -19.05 -21.34 25.55
CA VAL A 190 -19.26 -21.10 26.98
C VAL A 190 -20.75 -20.91 27.29
N LEU A 191 -21.51 -20.21 26.46
CA LEU A 191 -22.96 -20.02 26.64
C LEU A 191 -23.73 -21.33 26.51
N GLY A 192 -23.37 -22.18 25.54
CA GLY A 192 -23.95 -23.51 25.35
C GLY A 192 -23.72 -24.44 26.55
N LEU A 193 -22.51 -24.41 27.13
CA LEU A 193 -22.18 -25.18 28.34
C LEU A 193 -22.92 -24.68 29.59
N ALA A 194 -23.17 -23.37 29.70
CA ALA A 194 -23.94 -22.79 30.80
C ALA A 194 -25.43 -23.17 30.72
N LEU A 195 -26.03 -23.15 29.53
CA LEU A 195 -27.43 -23.50 29.29
C LEU A 195 -27.70 -25.02 29.38
N GLY A 196 -26.70 -25.87 29.12
CA GLY A 196 -26.82 -27.31 29.27
C GLY A 196 -26.87 -27.79 30.73
N ARG A 197 -26.35 -27.01 31.67
CA ARG A 197 -26.34 -27.35 33.11
C ARG A 197 -27.66 -27.09 33.82
N THR A 198 -28.51 -26.20 33.30
CA THR A 198 -29.80 -25.85 33.94
C THR A 198 -30.94 -26.79 33.60
N ARG A 199 -30.76 -27.70 32.63
CA ARG A 199 -31.76 -28.72 32.23
C ARG A 199 -31.61 -30.09 32.90
N ARG A 200 -30.66 -30.22 33.85
CA ARG A 200 -30.46 -31.44 34.64
C ARG A 200 -30.73 -31.18 36.13
N CYS A 201 -31.97 -30.83 36.46
CA CYS A 201 -32.54 -30.89 37.80
C CYS A 201 -34.03 -31.20 37.67
#